data_AF-A0A177N5R1-F1
#
_entry.id   AF-A0A177N5R1-F1
#
_cell.length_a   1.000
_cell.length_b   1.000
_cell.length_c   1.000
_cell.angle_alpha   90.00
_cell.angle_beta   90.00
_cell.angle_gamma   90.00
#
_symmetry.space_group_name_H-M   'P 1'
#
loop_
_entity.id
_entity.type
_entity.pdbx_description
1 polymer ?
#
loop_
_entity_poly.entity_id
_entity_poly.type
_entity_poly.pdbx_seq_one_letter_code
_entity_poly.pdbx_strand_id
1 'polypeptide(L)'
;MQDEKGLYLLVNPNGAKYFRYNYRFSGKRKTLALGVYPNTTLKDAREKRDTAKKQLEGGIEPGENKKSVKQAKAENASNGFEVIAREWGKKKVETWSEKNNRSKRMLERNVFPWLGSRPITEILPKDILACLRRIEERGAIETAHRTLQICGQVFRYAVSTGRIERNITQDLKGALPPAKGEHFAATAEPKEAGQLLRAIDSYQGSLPAACALKLAPLVSRIHPKPFFMPGRRLFQPRRLGGAFSELSLAA
;
A
#
# COMPACT_ATOMS: atom_id res chain seq x y z
N MET A 1 -52.34 15.53 -9.90
CA MET A 1 -52.76 14.38 -9.08
C MET A 1 -51.65 14.08 -8.08
N GLN A 2 -51.91 14.25 -6.79
CA GLN A 2 -50.95 13.93 -5.72
C GLN A 2 -51.28 12.52 -5.21
N ASP A 3 -50.27 11.68 -5.01
CA ASP A 3 -50.41 10.40 -4.30
C ASP A 3 -50.47 10.70 -2.79
N GLU A 4 -51.02 9.76 -2.03
CA GLU A 4 -51.17 9.91 -0.59
C GLU A 4 -49.79 10.11 0.08
N LYS A 5 -49.74 10.96 1.13
CA LYS A 5 -48.53 11.24 1.93
C LYS A 5 -47.47 12.10 1.23
N GLY A 6 -47.87 13.09 0.42
CA GLY A 6 -46.98 14.14 -0.08
C GLY A 6 -46.08 13.76 -1.26
N LEU A 7 -46.27 12.56 -1.82
CA LEU A 7 -45.65 12.10 -3.07
C LEU A 7 -46.47 12.59 -4.27
N TYR A 8 -45.82 13.09 -5.31
CA TYR A 8 -46.50 13.55 -6.51
C TYR A 8 -45.61 13.44 -7.75
N LEU A 9 -46.24 13.38 -8.92
CA LEU A 9 -45.56 13.43 -10.19
C LEU A 9 -45.56 14.87 -10.72
N LEU A 10 -44.37 15.42 -10.92
CA LEU A 10 -44.17 16.70 -11.59
C LEU A 10 -43.97 16.46 -13.08
N VAL A 11 -44.87 16.99 -13.91
CA VAL A 11 -44.75 16.95 -15.37
C VAL A 11 -44.23 18.30 -15.83
N ASN A 12 -43.06 18.31 -16.45
CA ASN A 12 -42.48 19.53 -17.03
C ASN A 12 -43.06 19.78 -18.43
N PRO A 13 -43.03 21.03 -18.92
CA PRO A 13 -43.51 21.38 -20.27
C PRO A 13 -42.82 20.60 -21.40
N ASN A 14 -41.58 20.16 -21.17
CA ASN A 14 -40.81 19.32 -22.10
C ASN A 14 -41.20 17.83 -22.08
N GLY A 15 -42.27 17.45 -21.38
CA GLY A 15 -42.75 16.08 -21.26
C GLY A 15 -42.01 15.22 -20.23
N ALA A 16 -40.96 15.73 -19.59
CA ALA A 16 -40.22 14.99 -18.56
C ALA A 16 -41.06 14.87 -17.26
N LYS A 17 -41.13 13.65 -16.72
CA LYS A 17 -41.97 13.31 -15.56
C LYS A 17 -41.09 12.92 -14.37
N TYR A 18 -41.23 13.63 -13.25
CA TYR A 18 -40.38 13.47 -12.06
C TYR A 18 -41.20 13.08 -10.83
N PHE A 19 -40.78 12.05 -10.12
CA PHE A 19 -41.33 11.75 -8.80
C PHE A 19 -40.73 12.68 -7.75
N ARG A 20 -41.57 13.44 -7.07
CA ARG A 20 -41.18 14.38 -6.01
C ARG A 20 -41.95 14.09 -4.72
N TYR A 21 -41.27 14.29 -3.60
CA TYR A 21 -41.83 14.10 -2.27
C TYR A 21 -41.65 15.38 -1.45
N ASN A 22 -42.76 15.96 -0.99
CA ASN A 22 -42.77 17.11 -0.10
C ASN A 22 -42.81 16.65 1.36
N TYR A 23 -41.90 17.18 2.17
CA TYR A 23 -41.83 16.91 3.60
C TYR A 23 -41.50 18.18 4.38
N ARG A 24 -41.65 18.13 5.70
CA ARG A 24 -41.20 19.18 6.60
C ARG A 24 -40.06 18.64 7.46
N PHE A 25 -39.00 19.42 7.59
CA PHE A 25 -37.89 19.14 8.50
C PHE A 25 -37.47 20.46 9.13
N SER A 26 -37.34 20.49 10.45
CA SER A 26 -36.95 21.69 11.21
C SER A 26 -37.82 22.93 10.87
N GLY A 27 -39.14 22.75 10.81
CA GLY A 27 -40.12 23.80 10.53
C GLY A 27 -40.20 24.28 9.07
N LYS A 28 -39.30 23.84 8.18
CA LYS A 28 -39.27 24.27 6.77
C LYS A 28 -39.80 23.18 5.84
N ARG A 29 -40.59 23.58 4.82
CA ARG A 29 -41.03 22.69 3.75
C ARG A 29 -39.88 22.45 2.76
N LYS A 30 -39.54 21.20 2.51
CA LYS A 30 -38.49 20.77 1.57
C LYS A 30 -39.07 19.75 0.58
N THR A 31 -38.43 19.66 -0.58
CA THR A 31 -38.84 18.76 -1.67
C THR A 31 -37.68 17.84 -2.05
N LEU A 32 -37.92 16.53 -2.00
CA LEU A 32 -36.96 15.49 -2.39
C LEU A 32 -37.31 14.92 -3.77
N ALA A 33 -36.31 14.79 -4.65
CA ALA A 33 -36.47 14.09 -5.93
C ALA A 33 -36.20 12.59 -5.76
N LEU A 34 -37.18 11.74 -6.11
CA LEU A 34 -37.14 10.28 -5.93
C LEU A 34 -36.79 9.51 -7.21
N GLY A 35 -36.97 10.12 -8.37
CA GLY A 35 -36.64 9.52 -9.66
C GLY A 35 -37.31 10.20 -10.85
N VAL A 36 -37.01 9.71 -12.05
CA VAL A 36 -37.59 10.15 -13.33
C VAL A 36 -38.39 8.98 -13.90
N TYR A 37 -39.61 9.23 -14.36
CA TYR A 37 -40.41 8.25 -15.09
C TYR A 37 -39.96 8.26 -16.57
N PRO A 38 -39.82 7.09 -17.24
CA PRO A 38 -40.23 5.75 -16.81
C PRO A 38 -39.17 4.95 -16.04
N ASN A 39 -37.94 5.44 -15.91
CA ASN A 39 -36.82 4.70 -15.28
C ASN A 39 -37.07 4.32 -13.82
N THR A 40 -37.94 5.05 -13.11
CA THR A 40 -38.37 4.71 -11.75
C THR A 40 -39.84 4.36 -11.78
N THR A 41 -40.20 3.18 -11.26
CA THR A 41 -41.61 2.77 -11.19
C THR A 41 -42.32 3.46 -10.02
N LEU A 42 -43.66 3.46 -10.03
CA LEU A 42 -44.45 4.00 -8.92
C LEU A 42 -44.16 3.25 -7.61
N LYS A 43 -43.93 1.93 -7.68
CA LYS A 43 -43.56 1.09 -6.54
C LYS A 43 -42.24 1.55 -5.92
N ASP A 44 -41.20 1.71 -6.74
CA ASP A 44 -39.88 2.19 -6.26
C ASP A 44 -39.97 3.60 -5.66
N ALA A 45 -40.82 4.46 -6.22
CA ALA A 45 -41.04 5.80 -5.67
C ALA A 45 -41.69 5.76 -4.28
N ARG A 46 -42.62 4.82 -4.03
CA ARG A 46 -43.24 4.60 -2.72
C ARG A 46 -42.24 4.03 -1.70
N GLU A 47 -41.41 3.07 -2.11
CA GLU A 47 -40.36 2.52 -1.24
C GLU A 47 -39.36 3.61 -0.83
N LYS A 48 -38.87 4.41 -1.78
CA LYS A 48 -37.94 5.52 -1.50
C LYS A 48 -38.57 6.62 -0.62
N ARG A 49 -39.89 6.85 -0.73
CA ARG A 49 -40.62 7.73 0.18
C ARG A 49 -40.58 7.18 1.61
N ASP A 50 -40.86 5.88 1.77
CA ASP A 50 -40.91 5.27 3.10
C ASP A 50 -39.54 5.21 3.76
N THR A 51 -38.46 4.99 2.99
CA THR A 51 -37.08 5.12 3.51
C THR A 51 -36.75 6.55 3.92
N ALA A 52 -37.17 7.55 3.13
CA ALA A 52 -36.94 8.96 3.47
C ALA A 52 -37.73 9.37 4.71
N LYS A 53 -38.94 8.82 4.92
CA LYS A 53 -39.73 9.02 6.13
C LYS A 53 -39.04 8.44 7.36
N LYS A 54 -38.51 7.21 7.29
CA LYS A 54 -37.72 6.61 8.38
C LYS A 54 -36.48 7.44 8.73
N GLN A 55 -35.80 8.00 7.74
CA GLN A 55 -34.67 8.90 7.97
C GLN A 55 -35.07 10.18 8.71
N LEU A 56 -36.23 10.77 8.36
CA LEU A 56 -36.77 11.94 9.05
C LEU A 56 -37.16 11.63 10.50
N GLU A 57 -37.74 10.45 10.76
CA GLU A 57 -38.04 9.97 12.12
C GLU A 57 -36.76 9.79 12.95
N GLY A 58 -35.66 9.37 12.31
CA GLY A 58 -34.32 9.32 12.91
C GLY A 58 -33.59 10.66 12.99
N GLY A 59 -34.25 11.79 12.67
CA GLY A 59 -33.66 13.13 12.73
C GLY A 59 -32.66 13.46 11.61
N ILE A 60 -32.57 12.62 10.57
CA ILE A 60 -31.63 12.80 9.47
C ILE A 60 -32.35 13.41 8.27
N GLU A 61 -31.85 14.53 7.74
CA GLU A 61 -32.42 15.15 6.55
C GLU A 61 -32.13 14.33 5.28
N PRO A 62 -33.14 13.76 4.58
CA PRO A 62 -32.91 12.88 3.43
C PRO A 62 -32.28 13.59 2.23
N GLY A 63 -32.57 14.89 2.05
CA GLY A 63 -32.01 15.70 0.97
C GLY A 63 -30.51 15.93 1.13
N GLU A 64 -30.08 16.22 2.35
CA GLU A 64 -28.68 16.41 2.71
C GLU A 64 -27.94 15.08 2.72
N ASN A 65 -28.56 14.02 3.24
CA ASN A 65 -27.97 12.68 3.21
C ASN A 65 -27.78 12.15 1.77
N LYS A 66 -28.71 12.46 0.85
CA LYS A 66 -28.54 12.11 -0.57
C LYS A 66 -27.41 12.91 -1.23
N LYS A 67 -27.23 14.18 -0.84
CA LYS A 67 -26.12 15.01 -1.32
C LYS A 67 -24.79 14.53 -0.76
N SER A 68 -24.70 14.29 0.55
CA SER A 68 -23.50 13.80 1.22
C SER A 68 -23.09 12.43 0.68
N VAL A 69 -24.02 11.49 0.49
CA VAL A 69 -23.71 10.19 -0.13
C VAL A 69 -23.24 10.34 -1.58
N LYS A 70 -23.80 11.28 -2.34
CA LYS A 70 -23.36 11.52 -3.73
C LYS A 70 -21.99 12.19 -3.78
N GLN A 71 -21.73 13.15 -2.89
CA GLN A 71 -20.44 13.82 -2.75
C GLN A 71 -19.37 12.84 -2.26
N ALA A 72 -19.64 12.07 -1.21
CA ALA A 72 -18.77 11.00 -0.73
C ALA A 72 -18.47 9.99 -1.84
N LYS A 73 -19.44 9.59 -2.66
CA LYS A 73 -19.17 8.72 -3.81
C LYS A 73 -18.28 9.36 -4.88
N ALA A 74 -18.44 10.66 -5.14
CA ALA A 74 -17.62 11.39 -6.10
C ALA A 74 -16.20 11.65 -5.57
N GLU A 75 -16.07 11.96 -4.28
CA GLU A 75 -14.80 12.14 -3.57
C GLU A 75 -14.08 10.80 -3.40
N ASN A 76 -14.79 9.69 -3.15
CA ASN A 76 -14.21 8.35 -3.13
C ASN A 76 -13.67 7.96 -4.51
N ALA A 77 -14.30 8.43 -5.59
CA ALA A 77 -13.81 8.18 -6.94
C ALA A 77 -12.53 8.97 -7.28
N SER A 78 -12.27 10.11 -6.61
CA SER A 78 -11.07 10.93 -6.83
C SER A 78 -9.96 10.70 -5.77
N ASN A 79 -10.33 10.35 -4.55
CA ASN A 79 -9.44 10.17 -3.39
C ASN A 79 -9.33 8.72 -2.92
N GLY A 80 -9.81 7.76 -3.71
CA GLY A 80 -9.66 6.33 -3.45
C GLY A 80 -8.19 5.94 -3.36
N PHE A 81 -7.86 5.01 -2.45
CA PHE A 81 -6.49 4.53 -2.29
C PHE A 81 -5.90 4.00 -3.60
N GLU A 82 -6.71 3.30 -4.41
CA GLU A 82 -6.26 2.80 -5.71
C GLU A 82 -5.86 3.93 -6.68
N VAL A 83 -6.64 5.01 -6.73
CA VAL A 83 -6.36 6.16 -7.61
C VAL A 83 -5.02 6.79 -7.25
N ILE A 84 -4.83 7.07 -5.96
CA ILE A 84 -3.60 7.67 -5.44
C ILE A 84 -2.41 6.72 -5.62
N ALA A 85 -2.60 5.42 -5.41
CA ALA A 85 -1.57 4.42 -5.63
C ALA A 85 -1.16 4.32 -7.11
N ARG A 86 -2.11 4.45 -8.05
CA ARG A 86 -1.84 4.47 -9.49
C ARG A 86 -1.14 5.76 -9.91
N GLU A 87 -1.54 6.92 -9.38
CA GLU A 87 -0.85 8.20 -9.59
C GLU A 87 0.61 8.12 -9.12
N TRP A 88 0.81 7.66 -7.88
CA TRP A 88 2.14 7.43 -7.31
C TRP A 88 2.97 6.48 -8.17
N GLY A 89 2.35 5.39 -8.64
CA GLY A 89 2.97 4.41 -9.52
C GLY A 89 3.45 5.01 -10.84
N LYS A 90 2.65 5.86 -11.49
CA LYS A 90 3.03 6.55 -12.75
C LYS A 90 4.28 7.40 -12.56
N LYS A 91 4.30 8.24 -11.52
CA LYS A 91 5.46 9.10 -11.18
C LYS A 91 6.72 8.28 -10.87
N LYS A 92 6.57 7.09 -10.28
CA LYS A 92 7.69 6.19 -10.00
C LYS A 92 8.19 5.44 -11.22
N VAL A 93 7.31 5.06 -12.15
CA VAL A 93 7.69 4.37 -13.39
C VAL A 93 8.50 5.28 -14.31
N GLU A 94 8.22 6.58 -14.32
CA GLU A 94 9.07 7.55 -15.02
C GLU A 94 10.52 7.53 -14.52
N THR A 95 10.73 7.22 -13.23
CA THR A 95 12.07 7.07 -12.63
C THR A 95 12.60 5.62 -12.68
N TRP A 96 11.74 4.61 -12.83
CA TRP A 96 12.07 3.17 -12.71
C TRP A 96 11.46 2.40 -13.89
N SER A 97 12.30 1.73 -14.71
CA SER A 97 11.87 0.96 -15.89
C SER A 97 10.54 0.21 -15.71
N GLU A 98 9.62 0.45 -16.65
CA GLU A 98 8.23 -0.05 -16.69
C GLU A 98 8.13 -1.58 -16.61
N LYS A 99 9.17 -2.28 -17.07
CA LYS A 99 9.23 -3.74 -17.18
C LYS A 99 9.25 -4.47 -15.83
N ASN A 100 9.59 -3.79 -14.72
CA ASN A 100 9.78 -4.42 -13.41
C ASN A 100 8.89 -3.82 -12.30
N ASN A 101 7.66 -3.41 -12.62
CA ASN A 101 6.74 -2.86 -11.63
C ASN A 101 6.09 -3.94 -10.74
N ARG A 102 6.93 -4.66 -9.98
CA ARG A 102 6.52 -5.63 -8.96
C ARG A 102 5.58 -5.00 -7.93
N SER A 103 5.78 -3.72 -7.61
CA SER A 103 4.97 -2.97 -6.67
C SER A 103 3.50 -2.85 -7.12
N LYS A 104 3.26 -2.54 -8.39
CA LYS A 104 1.89 -2.48 -8.96
C LYS A 104 1.16 -3.82 -8.83
N ARG A 105 1.79 -4.91 -9.31
CA ARG A 105 1.19 -6.27 -9.23
C ARG A 105 0.89 -6.68 -7.80
N MET A 106 1.74 -6.28 -6.88
CA MET A 106 1.62 -6.57 -5.47
C MET A 106 0.47 -5.82 -4.80
N LEU A 107 0.24 -4.55 -5.16
CA LEU A 107 -0.93 -3.77 -4.75
C LEU A 107 -2.22 -4.31 -5.37
N GLU A 108 -2.20 -4.66 -6.65
CA GLU A 108 -3.37 -5.22 -7.36
C GLU A 108 -3.82 -6.56 -6.76
N ARG A 109 -2.88 -7.42 -6.34
CA ARG A 109 -3.21 -8.72 -5.74
C ARG A 109 -3.60 -8.64 -4.27
N ASN A 110 -2.97 -7.76 -3.49
CA ASN A 110 -3.03 -7.81 -2.02
C ASN A 110 -3.57 -6.54 -1.34
N VAL A 111 -3.93 -5.48 -2.06
CA VAL A 111 -4.41 -4.25 -1.42
C VAL A 111 -5.67 -3.73 -2.09
N PHE A 112 -5.68 -3.62 -3.41
CA PHE A 112 -6.84 -3.09 -4.15
C PHE A 112 -8.15 -3.86 -3.94
N PRO A 113 -8.18 -5.21 -3.83
CA PRO A 113 -9.42 -5.95 -3.59
C PRO A 113 -10.13 -5.60 -2.28
N TRP A 114 -9.42 -5.01 -1.31
CA TRP A 114 -9.95 -4.77 0.03
C TRP A 114 -10.00 -3.28 0.41
N LEU A 115 -8.99 -2.51 0.01
CA LEU A 115 -8.83 -1.10 0.37
C LEU A 115 -8.93 -0.15 -0.83
N GLY A 116 -8.95 -0.68 -2.07
CA GLY A 116 -8.82 0.14 -3.28
C GLY A 116 -9.92 1.18 -3.46
N SER A 117 -11.17 0.82 -3.15
CA SER A 117 -12.36 1.66 -3.30
C SER A 117 -12.63 2.61 -2.13
N ARG A 118 -11.91 2.44 -1.02
CA ARG A 118 -12.08 3.30 0.17
C ARG A 118 -11.29 4.59 -0.01
N PRO A 119 -11.84 5.75 0.43
CA PRO A 119 -11.08 6.99 0.42
C PRO A 119 -9.92 6.88 1.39
N ILE A 120 -8.80 7.49 1.04
CA ILE A 120 -7.57 7.34 1.81
C ILE A 120 -7.66 7.97 3.22
N THR A 121 -8.61 8.88 3.43
CA THR A 121 -8.92 9.54 4.71
C THR A 121 -9.65 8.64 5.69
N GLU A 122 -10.44 7.67 5.22
CA GLU A 122 -11.18 6.74 6.07
C GLU A 122 -10.39 5.48 6.43
N ILE A 123 -9.22 5.27 5.82
CA ILE A 123 -8.41 4.08 6.06
C ILE A 123 -7.76 4.17 7.44
N LEU A 124 -8.09 3.24 8.32
CA LEU A 124 -7.51 3.16 9.66
C LEU A 124 -6.35 2.14 9.72
N PRO A 125 -5.45 2.23 10.72
CA PRO A 125 -4.33 1.29 10.83
C PRO A 125 -4.79 -0.18 10.91
N LYS A 126 -5.93 -0.43 11.55
CA LYS A 126 -6.55 -1.76 11.67
C LYS A 126 -6.89 -2.39 10.32
N ASP A 127 -7.31 -1.58 9.34
CA ASP A 127 -7.71 -2.07 8.02
C ASP A 127 -6.48 -2.53 7.20
N ILE A 128 -5.37 -1.80 7.34
CA ILE A 128 -4.08 -2.18 6.73
C ILE A 128 -3.55 -3.45 7.40
N LEU A 129 -3.60 -3.53 8.73
CA LEU A 129 -3.17 -4.70 9.49
C LEU A 129 -3.96 -5.95 9.09
N ALA A 130 -5.29 -5.83 8.92
CA ALA A 130 -6.12 -6.92 8.43
C ALA A 130 -5.69 -7.42 7.04
N CYS A 131 -5.29 -6.52 6.14
CA CYS A 131 -4.75 -6.91 4.83
C CYS A 131 -3.40 -7.62 4.95
N LEU A 132 -2.53 -7.18 5.85
CA LEU A 132 -1.21 -7.77 6.07
C LEU A 132 -1.30 -9.17 6.69
N ARG A 133 -2.19 -9.38 7.67
CA ARG A 133 -2.43 -10.70 8.27
C ARG A 133 -2.88 -11.74 7.25
N ARG A 134 -3.70 -11.36 6.27
CA ARG A 134 -4.07 -12.27 5.14
C ARG A 134 -2.89 -12.67 4.27
N ILE A 135 -1.85 -11.85 4.18
CA ILE A 135 -0.62 -12.21 3.46
C ILE A 135 0.25 -13.13 4.32
N GLU A 136 0.27 -12.88 5.63
CA GLU A 136 0.96 -13.71 6.62
C GLU A 136 0.37 -15.11 6.72
N GLU A 137 -0.96 -15.25 6.74
CA GLU A 137 -1.68 -16.55 6.72
C GLU A 137 -1.31 -17.39 5.48
N ARG A 138 -0.87 -16.75 4.39
CA ARG A 138 -0.38 -17.43 3.18
C ARG A 138 1.10 -17.83 3.26
N GLY A 139 1.77 -17.60 4.39
CA GLY A 139 3.18 -17.89 4.63
C GLY A 139 4.17 -16.89 4.01
N ALA A 140 3.68 -15.80 3.40
CA ALA A 140 4.51 -14.88 2.63
C ALA A 140 4.93 -13.64 3.45
N ILE A 141 5.69 -13.84 4.54
CA ILE A 141 6.06 -12.78 5.51
C ILE A 141 6.86 -11.63 4.86
N GLU A 142 7.85 -11.95 4.03
CA GLU A 142 8.60 -10.96 3.21
C GLU A 142 7.67 -10.11 2.34
N THR A 143 6.65 -10.74 1.77
CA THR A 143 5.64 -10.06 0.94
C THR A 143 4.77 -9.15 1.80
N ALA A 144 4.45 -9.52 3.04
CA ALA A 144 3.70 -8.65 3.95
C ALA A 144 4.51 -7.38 4.29
N HIS A 145 5.78 -7.52 4.69
CA HIS A 145 6.67 -6.38 5.00
C HIS A 145 6.84 -5.45 3.80
N ARG A 146 7.09 -6.02 2.62
CA ARG A 146 7.21 -5.22 1.39
C ARG A 146 5.89 -4.55 0.99
N THR A 147 4.73 -5.16 1.30
CA THR A 147 3.42 -4.53 1.05
C THR A 147 3.25 -3.32 1.94
N LEU A 148 3.55 -3.46 3.24
CA LEU A 148 3.51 -2.35 4.20
C LEU A 148 4.44 -1.19 3.77
N GLN A 149 5.64 -1.51 3.30
CA GLN A 149 6.59 -0.50 2.81
C GLN A 149 6.03 0.28 1.60
N ILE A 150 5.42 -0.41 0.63
CA ILE A 150 4.80 0.22 -0.54
C ILE A 150 3.59 1.05 -0.13
N CYS A 151 2.71 0.52 0.73
CA CYS A 151 1.61 1.30 1.30
C CYS A 151 2.12 2.58 1.95
N GLY A 152 3.19 2.51 2.74
CA GLY A 152 3.80 3.68 3.37
C GLY A 152 4.44 4.67 2.39
N GLN A 153 4.81 4.25 1.18
CA GLN A 153 5.21 5.16 0.11
C GLN A 153 4.00 5.88 -0.50
N VAL A 154 2.90 5.16 -0.71
CA VAL A 154 1.63 5.74 -1.21
C VAL A 154 1.06 6.75 -0.20
N PHE A 155 1.04 6.42 1.10
CA PHE A 155 0.58 7.37 2.13
C PHE A 155 1.48 8.61 2.23
N ARG A 156 2.81 8.46 2.11
CA ARG A 156 3.71 9.63 2.04
C ARG A 156 3.44 10.50 0.81
N TYR A 157 3.13 9.89 -0.32
CA TYR A 157 2.73 10.64 -1.50
C TYR A 157 1.42 11.39 -1.26
N ALA A 158 0.42 10.74 -0.65
CA ALA A 158 -0.84 11.39 -0.29
C ALA A 158 -0.64 12.59 0.66
N VAL A 159 0.27 12.48 1.62
CA VAL A 159 0.68 13.59 2.50
C VAL A 159 1.33 14.72 1.69
N SER A 160 2.25 14.40 0.77
CA SER A 160 2.91 15.42 -0.06
C SER A 160 1.94 16.15 -1.00
N THR A 161 0.84 15.51 -1.41
CA THR A 161 -0.21 16.13 -2.21
C THR A 161 -1.30 16.81 -1.38
N GLY A 162 -1.17 16.84 -0.04
CA GLY A 162 -2.14 17.47 0.88
C GLY A 162 -3.47 16.72 1.03
N ARG A 163 -3.53 15.42 0.70
CA ARG A 163 -4.76 14.62 0.82
C ARG A 163 -4.98 14.04 2.22
N ILE A 164 -3.90 13.92 3.01
CA ILE A 164 -3.90 13.40 4.37
C ILE A 164 -2.86 14.18 5.17
N GLU A 165 -3.10 14.40 6.45
CA GLU A 165 -2.18 15.08 7.35
C GLU A 165 -1.04 14.17 7.84
N ARG A 166 -1.34 12.92 8.18
CA ARG A 166 -0.40 11.97 8.78
C ARG A 166 -0.35 10.62 8.07
N ASN A 167 0.85 10.06 8.00
CA ASN A 167 1.06 8.69 7.53
C ASN A 167 0.79 7.66 8.64
N ILE A 168 -0.26 6.88 8.46
CA ILE A 168 -0.77 5.87 9.40
C ILE A 168 0.09 4.59 9.43
N THR A 169 0.85 4.33 8.34
CA THR A 169 1.65 3.09 8.22
C THR A 169 2.87 3.05 9.16
N GLN A 170 3.28 4.18 9.73
CA GLN A 170 4.41 4.25 10.66
C GLN A 170 4.10 3.54 11.98
N ASP A 171 2.84 3.65 12.44
CA ASP A 171 2.39 3.06 13.70
C ASP A 171 2.27 1.52 13.61
N LEU A 172 2.33 0.96 12.39
CA LEU A 172 2.28 -0.48 12.13
C LEU A 172 3.67 -1.13 12.03
N LYS A 173 4.76 -0.35 12.18
CA LYS A 173 6.12 -0.86 12.13
C LYS A 173 6.40 -1.71 13.37
N GLY A 174 6.60 -3.01 13.18
CA GLY A 174 6.78 -3.98 14.27
C GLY A 174 5.51 -4.76 14.64
N ALA A 175 4.38 -4.48 14.00
CA ALA A 175 3.15 -5.25 14.20
C ALA A 175 3.18 -6.64 13.54
N LEU A 176 4.12 -6.86 12.61
CA LEU A 176 4.33 -8.12 11.91
C LEU A 176 5.53 -8.88 12.48
N PRO A 177 5.49 -10.22 12.55
CA PRO A 177 6.65 -11.01 12.95
C PRO A 177 7.83 -10.74 12.00
N PRO A 178 9.08 -10.76 12.51
CA PRO A 178 10.24 -10.58 11.68
C PRO A 178 10.33 -11.71 10.66
N ALA A 179 10.60 -11.36 9.40
CA ALA A 179 10.94 -12.36 8.40
C ALA A 179 12.27 -13.01 8.81
N LYS A 180 12.28 -14.35 8.96
CA LYS A 180 13.52 -15.09 9.15
C LYS A 180 14.19 -15.21 7.78
N GLY A 181 15.16 -14.33 7.51
CA GLY A 181 16.04 -14.48 6.37
C GLY A 181 17.05 -15.58 6.65
N GLU A 182 17.06 -16.64 5.85
CA GLU A 182 18.20 -17.55 5.82
C GLU A 182 19.29 -16.92 4.96
N HIS A 183 20.49 -16.75 5.53
CA HIS A 183 21.64 -16.35 4.74
C HIS A 183 22.07 -17.54 3.88
N PHE A 184 22.21 -17.33 2.57
CA PHE A 184 22.79 -18.34 1.68
C PHE A 184 24.16 -18.74 2.21
N ALA A 185 24.31 -20.01 2.58
CA ALA A 185 25.55 -20.53 3.14
C ALA A 185 26.68 -20.33 2.12
N ALA A 186 27.68 -19.54 2.49
CA ALA A 186 28.94 -19.54 1.75
C ALA A 186 29.62 -20.87 2.03
N THR A 187 30.06 -21.57 0.98
CA THR A 187 30.84 -22.80 1.07
C THR A 187 32.17 -22.51 1.76
N ALA A 188 32.21 -22.67 3.08
CA ALA A 188 33.39 -22.37 3.91
C ALA A 188 34.36 -23.57 3.97
N GLU A 189 33.93 -24.75 3.53
CA GLU A 189 34.74 -25.97 3.56
C GLU A 189 35.60 -26.11 2.30
N PRO A 190 36.94 -26.28 2.43
CA PRO A 190 37.84 -26.44 1.30
C PRO A 190 37.49 -27.61 0.37
N LYS A 191 36.90 -28.68 0.91
CA LYS A 191 36.53 -29.88 0.15
C LYS A 191 35.35 -29.62 -0.78
N GLU A 192 34.33 -28.94 -0.27
CA GLU A 192 33.15 -28.53 -1.04
C GLU A 192 33.51 -27.44 -2.06
N ALA A 193 34.38 -26.49 -1.69
CA ALA A 193 34.91 -25.49 -2.61
C ALA A 193 35.69 -26.14 -3.77
N GLY A 194 36.50 -27.17 -3.49
CA GLY A 194 37.20 -27.94 -4.52
C GLY A 194 36.28 -28.78 -5.42
N GLN A 195 35.10 -29.20 -4.94
CA GLN A 195 34.07 -29.82 -5.79
C GLN A 195 33.42 -28.79 -6.71
N LEU A 196 33.10 -27.60 -6.18
CA LEU A 196 32.55 -26.49 -6.96
C LEU A 196 33.49 -26.04 -8.09
N LEU A 197 34.79 -25.88 -7.80
CA LEU A 197 35.78 -25.49 -8.81
C LEU A 197 35.91 -26.52 -9.95
N ARG A 198 35.92 -27.82 -9.61
CA ARG A 198 35.92 -28.89 -10.63
C ARG A 198 34.63 -28.89 -11.48
N ALA A 199 33.48 -28.63 -10.86
CA ALA A 199 32.22 -28.50 -11.58
C ALA A 199 32.23 -27.30 -12.54
N ILE A 200 32.80 -26.17 -12.12
CA ILE A 200 33.00 -24.97 -12.96
C ILE A 200 33.91 -25.29 -14.16
N ASP A 201 35.01 -26.01 -13.95
CA ASP A 201 35.93 -26.38 -15.04
C ASP A 201 35.32 -27.35 -16.05
N SER A 202 34.42 -28.24 -15.59
CA SER A 202 33.68 -29.17 -16.46
C SER A 202 32.48 -28.57 -17.19
N TYR A 203 32.16 -27.28 -16.99
CA TYR A 203 30.98 -26.66 -17.58
C TYR A 203 31.12 -26.50 -19.10
N GLN A 204 30.25 -27.18 -19.87
CA GLN A 204 30.25 -27.19 -21.35
C GLN A 204 29.16 -26.29 -21.98
N GLY A 205 28.58 -25.36 -21.21
CA GLY A 205 27.53 -24.46 -21.70
C GLY A 205 28.05 -23.29 -22.54
N SER A 206 27.34 -22.17 -22.52
CA SER A 206 27.70 -21.01 -23.35
C SER A 206 29.05 -20.41 -22.93
N LEU A 207 29.85 -19.98 -23.92
CA LEU A 207 31.17 -19.39 -23.69
C LEU A 207 31.13 -18.19 -22.72
N PRO A 208 30.16 -17.25 -22.80
CA PRO A 208 30.06 -16.16 -21.83
C PRO A 208 29.81 -16.65 -20.39
N ALA A 209 28.98 -17.68 -20.20
CA ALA A 209 28.71 -18.26 -18.89
C ALA A 209 29.93 -19.02 -18.34
N ALA A 210 30.66 -19.75 -19.21
CA ALA A 210 31.89 -20.43 -18.83
C ALA A 210 32.98 -19.45 -18.36
N CYS A 211 33.19 -18.36 -19.11
CA CYS A 211 34.13 -17.30 -18.70
C CYS A 211 33.71 -16.63 -17.39
N ALA A 212 32.42 -16.32 -17.23
CA ALA A 212 31.90 -15.72 -15.99
C ALA A 212 32.08 -16.63 -14.78
N LEU A 213 31.82 -17.95 -14.92
CA LEU A 213 32.00 -18.92 -13.85
C LEU A 213 33.47 -19.09 -13.44
N LYS A 214 34.40 -19.05 -14.40
CA LYS A 214 35.86 -19.11 -14.12
C LYS A 214 36.38 -17.83 -13.47
N LEU A 215 35.82 -16.67 -13.80
CA LEU A 215 36.18 -15.39 -13.20
C LEU A 215 35.53 -15.17 -11.81
N ALA A 216 34.35 -15.74 -11.56
CA ALA A 216 33.61 -15.59 -10.31
C ALA A 216 34.44 -15.88 -9.04
N PRO A 217 35.19 -16.99 -8.91
CA PRO A 217 36.02 -17.26 -7.73
C PRO A 217 37.27 -16.36 -7.62
N LEU A 218 37.70 -15.73 -8.71
CA LEU A 218 38.87 -14.84 -8.73
C LEU A 218 38.53 -13.40 -8.31
N VAL A 219 37.32 -12.95 -8.67
CA VAL A 219 36.84 -11.57 -8.41
C VAL A 219 36.09 -11.48 -7.09
N SER A 220 35.35 -12.53 -6.72
CA SER A 220 34.81 -12.60 -5.37
C SER A 220 35.99 -12.79 -4.42
N ARG A 221 36.35 -11.73 -3.67
CA ARG A 221 37.14 -11.91 -2.45
C ARG A 221 36.33 -12.83 -1.56
N ILE A 222 36.59 -14.13 -1.63
CA ILE A 222 36.28 -15.08 -0.57
C ILE A 222 36.85 -14.40 0.66
N HIS A 223 36.04 -13.80 1.52
CA HIS A 223 36.51 -13.35 2.82
C HIS A 223 36.89 -14.64 3.52
N PRO A 224 38.17 -15.01 3.61
CA PRO A 224 38.51 -16.14 4.44
C PRO A 224 38.26 -15.63 5.86
N LYS A 225 37.33 -16.25 6.59
CA LYS A 225 37.38 -16.16 8.05
C LYS A 225 38.85 -16.41 8.44
N PRO A 226 39.44 -15.60 9.34
CA PRO A 226 40.86 -15.71 9.63
C PRO A 226 41.19 -17.16 9.97
N PHE A 227 41.98 -17.77 9.09
CA PHE A 227 42.42 -19.15 9.22
C PHE A 227 43.33 -19.20 10.45
N PHE A 228 42.79 -19.65 11.57
CA PHE A 228 43.53 -19.79 12.82
C PHE A 228 44.41 -21.04 12.71
N MET A 229 45.64 -20.88 12.21
CA MET A 229 46.67 -21.91 12.38
C MET A 229 47.09 -21.94 13.84
N PRO A 230 46.98 -23.08 14.55
CA PRO A 230 47.55 -23.20 15.89
C PRO A 230 49.09 -23.15 15.76
N GLY A 231 49.71 -22.10 16.30
CA GLY A 231 51.16 -22.05 16.49
C GLY A 231 51.94 -20.86 15.93
N ARG A 232 51.32 -19.82 15.35
CA ARG A 232 52.04 -18.57 15.02
C ARG A 232 51.58 -17.41 15.89
N ARG A 233 52.50 -16.88 16.70
CA ARG A 233 52.28 -15.69 17.56
C ARG A 233 51.76 -14.53 16.70
N LEU A 234 50.68 -13.92 17.18
CA LEU A 234 50.04 -12.75 16.59
C LEU A 234 51.04 -11.60 16.49
N PHE A 235 51.38 -11.18 15.27
CA PHE A 235 52.00 -9.89 15.03
C PHE A 235 50.91 -8.83 15.15
N GLN A 236 50.82 -8.16 16.29
CA GLN A 236 49.92 -7.02 16.45
C GLN A 236 50.44 -5.83 15.60
N PRO A 237 49.58 -5.14 14.84
CA PRO A 237 49.96 -3.89 14.20
C PRO A 237 50.16 -2.81 15.28
N ARG A 238 51.37 -2.26 15.39
CA ARG A 238 51.65 -1.07 16.22
C ARG A 238 50.71 0.06 15.79
N ARG A 239 49.83 0.49 16.70
CA ARG A 239 49.12 1.76 16.57
C ARG A 239 50.16 2.88 16.63
N LEU A 240 50.36 3.58 15.53
CA LEU A 240 50.98 4.91 15.55
C LEU A 240 49.90 5.88 16.06
N GLY A 241 50.07 6.34 17.30
CA GLY A 241 49.19 7.32 17.91
C GLY A 241 49.81 7.94 19.15
N GLY A 242 50.18 9.21 19.05
CA GLY A 242 50.25 10.16 20.18
C GLY A 242 51.55 10.16 20.98
N ALA A 243 52.52 10.97 20.55
CA ALA A 243 53.52 11.51 21.47
C ALA A 243 52.87 12.65 22.26
N PHE A 244 52.57 12.41 23.54
CA PHE A 244 52.30 13.44 24.53
C PHE A 244 53.63 13.82 25.20
N SER A 245 53.95 15.11 25.14
CA SER A 245 54.68 15.93 26.11
C SER A 245 55.35 15.25 27.31
N GLU A 246 56.67 15.42 27.45
CA GLU A 246 57.36 15.81 28.69
C GLU A 246 58.76 16.37 28.32
N LEU A 247 58.95 17.68 28.47
CA LEU A 247 60.28 18.27 28.64
C LEU A 247 60.30 18.89 30.02
N SER A 248 60.94 18.14 30.92
CA SER A 248 61.28 18.53 32.29
C SER A 248 62.31 19.65 32.28
N LEU A 249 62.05 20.60 33.17
CA LEU A 249 62.98 21.55 33.78
C LEU A 249 64.28 20.85 34.24
N ALA A 250 65.44 21.44 33.93
CA ALA A 250 66.66 21.33 34.73
C ALA A 250 67.68 22.42 34.31
N ALA A 251 68.04 23.24 35.31
CA ALA A 251 69.13 24.24 35.39
C ALA A 251 69.03 25.52 34.54
#